data_AF-A0A0G4LXI6-F1
#
_entry.id   AF-A0A0G4LXI6-F1
#
_cell.length_a   1.000
_cell.length_b   1.000
_cell.length_c   1.000
_cell.angle_alpha   90.00
_cell.angle_beta   90.00
_cell.angle_gamma   90.00
#
_symmetry.space_group_name_H-M   'P 1'
#
loop_
_entity.id
_entity.type
_entity.pdbx_description
1 polymer ?
#
loop_
_entity_poly.entity_id
_entity_poly.type
_entity_poly.pdbx_seq_one_letter_code
_entity_poly.pdbx_strand_id
1 'polypeptide(L)'
;MTEEQMAAMPMADEPAFLVDGYAALVERGLPCFIEVKGVTYCGTSTASNAGLSMSNVPWYWEVCDFVKKLEARLGEKGLDYGIAAEHAHSCCILLASDRFRVDGKWHTTIDYQRFFELLEERGPDGEWRAEDYMGPATPEWATWGNGGFDPRDDRVD
;
A
#
# COMPACT_ATOMS: atom_id res chain seq x y z
N MET A 1 6.03 15.35 22.43
CA MET A 1 5.95 16.23 21.26
C MET A 1 4.60 15.97 20.62
N THR A 2 3.81 16.99 20.31
CA THR A 2 2.49 16.80 19.68
C THR A 2 2.64 16.40 18.21
N GLU A 3 1.61 15.80 17.60
CA GLU A 3 1.61 15.47 16.16
C GLU A 3 1.93 16.71 15.30
N GLU A 4 1.38 17.87 15.69
CA GLU A 4 1.65 19.17 15.07
C GLU A 4 3.14 19.56 15.11
N GLN A 5 3.82 19.24 16.21
CA GLN A 5 5.25 19.50 16.37
C GLN A 5 6.11 18.49 15.58
N MET A 6 5.62 17.27 15.34
CA MET A 6 6.31 16.27 14.50
C MET A 6 6.13 16.55 12.99
N ALA A 7 4.97 17.08 12.58
CA ALA A 7 4.70 17.47 11.20
C ALA A 7 5.50 18.70 10.73
N ALA A 8 5.99 19.52 11.68
CA ALA A 8 6.77 20.72 11.39
C ALA A 8 8.29 20.50 11.34
N MET A 9 8.77 19.27 11.57
CA MET A 9 10.20 18.97 11.48
C MET A 9 10.65 18.94 10.01
N PRO A 10 11.79 19.57 9.67
CA PRO A 10 12.32 19.50 8.31
C PRO A 10 12.64 18.03 7.98
N MET A 11 11.96 17.53 6.96
CA MET A 11 12.17 16.19 6.43
C MET A 11 13.60 16.07 5.90
N ALA A 12 14.22 14.90 6.03
CA ALA A 12 15.40 14.61 5.23
C ALA A 12 14.99 14.71 3.76
N ASP A 13 15.76 15.43 2.94
CA ASP A 13 15.58 15.44 1.48
C ASP A 13 15.75 14.00 0.98
N GLU A 14 14.63 13.30 0.83
CA GLU A 14 14.62 11.98 0.26
C GLU A 14 15.00 12.13 -1.21
N PRO A 15 16.11 11.50 -1.63
CA PRO A 15 16.69 11.86 -2.90
C PRO A 15 15.79 11.37 -4.03
N ALA A 16 15.47 12.27 -4.97
CA ALA A 16 14.53 12.03 -6.08
C ALA A 16 14.80 10.72 -6.88
N PHE A 17 16.05 10.22 -6.85
CA PHE A 17 16.41 8.95 -7.48
C PHE A 17 15.64 7.74 -6.92
N LEU A 18 15.18 7.79 -5.66
CA LEU A 18 14.53 6.66 -5.01
C LEU A 18 13.15 6.40 -5.62
N VAL A 19 12.32 7.43 -5.70
CA VAL A 19 10.97 7.35 -6.26
C VAL A 19 11.03 6.96 -7.75
N ASP A 20 11.96 7.53 -8.50
CA ASP A 20 12.21 7.16 -9.90
C ASP A 20 12.55 5.67 -10.06
N GLY A 21 13.40 5.15 -9.18
CA GLY A 21 13.78 3.73 -9.17
C GLY A 21 12.59 2.81 -8.96
N TYR A 22 11.75 3.09 -7.97
CA TYR A 22 10.55 2.30 -7.70
C TYR A 22 9.51 2.43 -8.82
N ALA A 23 9.29 3.64 -9.34
CA ALA A 23 8.37 3.85 -10.45
C ALA A 23 8.80 3.05 -11.71
N ALA A 24 10.10 2.94 -11.98
CA ALA A 24 10.62 2.10 -13.07
C ALA A 24 10.39 0.60 -12.84
N LEU A 25 10.35 0.13 -11.60
CA LEU A 25 10.00 -1.26 -11.28
C LEU A 25 8.50 -1.51 -11.49
N VAL A 26 7.66 -0.57 -11.07
CA VAL A 26 6.21 -0.62 -11.30
C VAL A 26 5.90 -0.64 -12.79
N GLU A 27 6.53 0.23 -13.58
CA GLU A 27 6.39 0.30 -15.04
C GLU A 27 6.69 -1.05 -15.72
N ARG A 28 7.69 -1.78 -15.21
CA ARG A 28 8.07 -3.09 -15.75
C ARG A 28 7.15 -4.22 -15.30
N GLY A 29 6.68 -4.16 -14.07
CA GLY A 29 5.88 -5.22 -13.45
C GLY A 29 4.38 -5.10 -13.72
N LEU A 30 3.88 -3.87 -13.91
CA LEU A 30 2.46 -3.52 -13.97
C LEU A 30 1.62 -4.27 -12.91
N PRO A 31 2.05 -4.24 -11.62
CA PRO A 31 1.36 -5.00 -10.58
C PRO A 31 -0.07 -4.51 -10.38
N CYS A 32 -0.96 -5.39 -9.92
CA CYS A 32 -2.33 -4.99 -9.56
C CYS A 32 -2.33 -4.01 -8.38
N PHE A 33 -1.47 -4.28 -7.39
CA PHE A 33 -1.39 -3.58 -6.13
C PHE A 33 0.07 -3.37 -5.72
N ILE A 34 0.36 -2.29 -5.02
CA ILE A 34 1.67 -1.97 -4.45
C ILE A 34 1.45 -1.62 -2.98
N GLU A 35 1.89 -2.49 -2.08
CA GLU A 35 1.90 -2.20 -0.64
C GLU A 35 3.22 -1.52 -0.28
N VAL A 36 3.13 -0.29 0.24
CA VAL A 36 4.27 0.40 0.83
C VAL A 36 4.13 0.31 2.34
N LYS A 37 5.14 -0.29 2.98
CA LYS A 37 5.13 -0.63 4.40
C LYS A 37 6.36 -0.09 5.11
N GLY A 38 6.14 0.66 6.18
CA GLY A 38 7.20 1.05 7.09
C GLY A 38 7.86 -0.18 7.72
N VAL A 39 9.18 -0.29 7.60
CA VAL A 39 9.93 -1.38 8.23
C VAL A 39 9.75 -1.33 9.74
N THR A 40 9.48 -2.47 10.36
CA THR A 40 9.35 -2.59 11.82
C THR A 40 10.63 -3.17 12.42
N TYR A 41 11.10 -2.60 13.53
CA TYR A 41 12.29 -3.08 14.21
C TYR A 41 11.97 -4.32 15.07
N CYS A 42 12.56 -5.47 14.71
CA CYS A 42 12.28 -6.75 15.38
C CYS A 42 12.95 -6.91 16.76
N GLY A 43 13.76 -5.96 17.24
CA GLY A 43 14.32 -5.99 18.60
C GLY A 43 15.39 -7.06 18.87
N THR A 44 15.77 -7.87 17.88
CA THR A 44 16.72 -8.98 18.07
C THR A 44 18.17 -8.56 17.82
N SER A 45 19.12 -9.30 18.42
CA SER A 45 20.56 -9.10 18.21
C SER A 45 20.98 -9.19 16.74
N THR A 46 20.25 -9.94 15.92
CA THR A 46 20.45 -10.01 14.47
C THR A 46 20.18 -8.68 13.78
N ALA A 47 19.11 -7.95 14.17
CA ALA A 47 18.80 -6.64 13.60
C ALA A 47 19.85 -5.59 14.00
N SER A 48 20.29 -5.60 15.26
CA SER A 48 21.34 -4.69 15.73
C SER A 48 22.69 -4.94 15.03
N ASN A 49 23.05 -6.21 14.78
CA ASN A 49 24.27 -6.56 14.02
C ASN A 49 24.21 -6.12 12.55
N ALA A 50 23.02 -5.96 11.97
CA ALA A 50 22.81 -5.41 10.64
C ALA A 50 22.81 -3.86 10.61
N GLY A 51 23.07 -3.21 11.75
CA GLY A 51 23.04 -1.75 11.88
C GLY A 51 21.64 -1.15 11.87
N LEU A 52 20.59 -1.98 12.00
CA LEU A 52 19.22 -1.50 12.09
C LEU A 52 18.89 -1.10 13.52
N SER A 53 18.21 0.03 13.65
CA SER A 53 17.77 0.60 14.92
C SER A 53 16.40 1.25 14.75
N MET A 54 15.80 1.69 15.86
CA MET A 54 14.54 2.43 15.82
C MET A 54 14.60 3.71 14.98
N SER A 55 15.77 4.33 14.82
CA SER A 55 15.89 5.52 13.95
C SER A 55 15.79 5.19 12.45
N ASN A 56 15.79 3.90 12.08
CA ASN A 56 15.57 3.44 10.71
C ASN A 56 14.12 3.07 10.43
N VAL A 57 13.26 3.06 11.47
CA VAL A 57 11.83 2.80 11.32
C VAL A 57 11.16 4.12 10.92
N PRO A 58 10.59 4.21 9.71
CA PRO A 58 9.87 5.41 9.32
C PRO A 58 8.59 5.51 10.14
N TRP A 59 8.22 6.72 10.48
CA TRP A 59 6.85 6.94 10.96
C TRP A 59 5.86 6.94 9.80
N TYR A 60 4.58 6.89 10.14
CA TYR A 60 3.51 6.77 9.15
C TYR A 60 3.43 7.94 8.16
N TRP A 61 3.62 9.18 8.60
CA TRP A 61 3.63 10.36 7.73
C TRP A 61 4.74 10.41 6.63
N GLU A 62 5.88 9.72 6.77
CA GLU A 62 6.99 9.58 5.82
C GLU A 62 6.55 8.59 4.76
N VAL A 63 5.91 7.50 5.19
CA VAL A 63 5.30 6.53 4.28
C VAL A 63 4.19 7.19 3.46
N CYS A 64 3.35 8.03 4.08
CA CYS A 64 2.34 8.83 3.38
C CYS A 64 2.95 9.77 2.34
N ASP A 65 4.02 10.49 2.69
CA ASP A 65 4.69 11.42 1.79
C ASP A 65 5.35 10.70 0.62
N PHE A 66 6.07 9.61 0.89
CA PHE A 66 6.68 8.76 -0.13
C PHE A 66 5.63 8.21 -1.10
N VAL A 67 4.50 7.69 -0.59
CA VAL A 67 3.44 7.12 -1.43
C VAL A 67 2.80 8.17 -2.33
N LYS A 68 2.57 9.39 -1.85
CA LYS A 68 2.06 10.49 -2.67
C LYS A 68 3.05 10.88 -3.78
N LYS A 69 4.35 10.93 -3.46
CA LYS A 69 5.40 11.18 -4.45
C LYS A 69 5.44 10.05 -5.50
N LEU A 70 5.31 8.80 -5.07
CA LEU A 70 5.27 7.65 -5.97
C LEU A 70 4.02 7.67 -6.86
N GLU A 71 2.82 7.90 -6.31
CA GLU A 71 1.58 8.04 -7.08
C GLU A 71 1.70 9.13 -8.15
N ALA A 72 2.16 10.33 -7.77
CA ALA A 72 2.39 11.42 -8.70
C ALA A 72 3.37 11.03 -9.81
N ARG A 73 4.46 10.35 -9.45
CA ARG A 73 5.47 9.91 -10.42
C ARG A 73 4.98 8.82 -11.37
N LEU A 74 4.13 7.91 -10.90
CA LEU A 74 3.46 6.93 -11.74
C LEU A 74 2.52 7.63 -12.74
N GLY A 75 1.77 8.63 -12.28
CA GLY A 75 0.94 9.48 -13.14
C GLY A 75 1.73 10.21 -14.23
N GLU A 76 2.89 10.79 -13.90
CA GLU A 76 3.80 11.41 -14.88
C GLU A 76 4.29 10.43 -15.97
N LYS A 77 4.41 9.15 -15.62
CA LYS A 77 4.78 8.06 -16.54
C LYS A 77 3.58 7.54 -17.35
N GLY A 78 2.37 8.04 -17.11
CA GLY A 78 1.14 7.57 -17.74
C GLY A 78 0.69 6.19 -17.23
N LEU A 79 1.05 5.85 -15.99
CA LEU A 79 0.60 4.62 -15.34
C LEU A 79 -0.57 4.94 -14.41
N ASP A 80 -1.72 4.33 -14.68
CA ASP A 80 -2.96 4.58 -13.93
C ASP A 80 -2.97 3.80 -12.62
N TYR A 81 -2.42 4.43 -11.58
CA TYR A 81 -2.43 3.96 -10.20
C TYR A 81 -2.93 5.06 -9.26
N GLY A 82 -3.66 4.67 -8.22
CA GLY A 82 -4.10 5.58 -7.17
C GLY A 82 -4.05 4.97 -5.78
N ILE A 83 -4.07 5.81 -4.74
CA ILE A 83 -4.11 5.34 -3.35
C ILE A 83 -5.49 4.77 -3.03
N ALA A 84 -5.53 3.48 -2.72
CA ALA A 84 -6.77 2.72 -2.58
C ALA A 84 -7.17 2.48 -1.12
N ALA A 85 -6.20 2.19 -0.27
CA ALA A 85 -6.43 1.85 1.12
C ALA A 85 -5.22 2.20 1.99
N GLU A 86 -5.43 2.23 3.30
CA GLU A 86 -4.37 2.39 4.29
C GLU A 86 -4.62 1.52 5.51
N HIS A 87 -3.56 1.32 6.30
CA HIS A 87 -3.64 0.82 7.65
C HIS A 87 -2.56 1.52 8.49
N ALA A 88 -2.95 2.63 9.11
CA ALA A 88 -2.03 3.52 9.81
C ALA A 88 -1.29 2.82 10.96
N HIS A 89 -1.99 1.92 11.67
CA HIS A 89 -1.41 1.18 12.79
C HIS A 89 -0.27 0.24 12.37
N SER A 90 -0.33 -0.32 11.15
CA SER A 90 0.76 -1.13 10.60
C SER A 90 1.73 -0.33 9.71
N CYS A 91 1.56 0.99 9.62
CA CYS A 91 2.37 1.85 8.76
C CYS A 91 2.32 1.39 7.28
N CYS A 92 1.14 0.98 6.82
CA CYS A 92 0.92 0.42 5.47
C CYS A 92 0.00 1.30 4.64
N ILE A 93 0.33 1.48 3.36
CA ILE A 93 -0.53 2.15 2.38
C ILE A 93 -0.52 1.33 1.10
N LEU A 94 -1.70 1.20 0.47
CA LEU A 94 -1.90 0.41 -0.73
C LEU A 94 -2.20 1.34 -1.91
N LEU A 95 -1.32 1.34 -2.92
CA LEU A 95 -1.66 1.81 -4.26
C LEU A 95 -2.29 0.66 -5.05
N ALA A 96 -3.30 0.96 -5.86
CA ALA A 96 -3.93 0.00 -6.75
C ALA A 96 -3.97 0.55 -8.18
N SER A 97 -3.88 -0.35 -9.16
CA SER A 97 -4.15 0.01 -10.56
C SER A 97 -5.61 0.39 -10.72
N ASP A 98 -5.90 1.39 -11.56
CA ASP A 98 -7.28 1.84 -11.85
C ASP A 98 -8.20 0.74 -12.42
N ARG A 99 -7.64 -0.39 -12.87
CA ARG A 99 -8.41 -1.61 -13.20
C ARG A 99 -9.29 -2.11 -12.03
N PHE A 100 -8.90 -1.78 -10.80
CA PHE A 100 -9.63 -2.11 -9.57
C PHE A 100 -10.49 -0.95 -9.06
N ARG A 101 -10.70 0.10 -9.87
CA ARG A 101 -11.58 1.22 -9.57
C ARG A 101 -12.85 1.14 -10.39
N VAL A 102 -13.89 0.55 -9.81
CA VAL A 102 -15.19 0.33 -10.47
C VAL A 102 -16.19 1.35 -9.93
N ASP A 103 -16.85 2.10 -10.82
CA ASP A 103 -17.83 3.14 -10.46
C ASP A 103 -17.32 4.13 -9.41
N GLY A 104 -16.04 4.49 -9.52
CA GLY A 104 -15.36 5.43 -8.62
C GLY A 104 -14.94 4.84 -7.27
N LYS A 105 -15.21 3.56 -6.99
CA LYS A 105 -14.85 2.86 -5.75
C LYS A 105 -13.72 1.87 -5.99
N TRP A 106 -12.83 1.75 -5.01
CA TRP A 106 -11.77 0.75 -5.03
C TRP A 106 -12.30 -0.64 -4.69
N HIS A 107 -11.72 -1.68 -5.29
CA HIS A 107 -12.02 -3.09 -5.04
C HIS A 107 -10.71 -3.84 -4.76
N THR A 108 -10.21 -3.74 -3.53
CA THR A 108 -8.90 -4.29 -3.13
C THR A 108 -8.98 -5.67 -2.49
N THR A 109 -10.18 -6.25 -2.38
CA THR A 109 -10.41 -7.55 -1.75
C THR A 109 -10.60 -8.64 -2.80
N ILE A 110 -10.43 -9.89 -2.39
CA ILE A 110 -10.59 -11.08 -3.24
C ILE A 110 -11.98 -11.66 -3.01
N ASP A 111 -12.74 -11.86 -4.09
CA ASP A 111 -13.87 -12.79 -4.08
C ASP A 111 -13.31 -14.21 -4.18
N TYR A 112 -13.08 -14.83 -3.02
CA TYR A 112 -12.52 -16.18 -2.96
C TYR A 112 -13.45 -17.22 -3.60
N GLN A 113 -14.77 -17.05 -3.47
CA GLN A 113 -15.70 -17.98 -4.10
C GLN A 113 -15.53 -17.91 -5.61
N ARG A 114 -15.55 -16.69 -6.18
CA ARG A 114 -15.36 -16.50 -7.61
C ARG A 114 -14.00 -16.97 -8.10
N PHE A 115 -12.95 -16.73 -7.32
CA PHE A 115 -11.60 -17.24 -7.61
C PHE A 115 -11.59 -18.77 -7.73
N PHE A 116 -12.22 -19.49 -6.78
CA PHE A 116 -12.25 -20.96 -6.83
C PHE A 116 -13.11 -21.48 -7.98
N GLU A 117 -14.24 -20.84 -8.30
CA GLU A 117 -15.04 -21.17 -9.48
C GLU A 117 -14.22 -21.04 -10.77
N LEU A 118 -13.49 -19.93 -10.94
CA LEU A 118 -12.62 -19.72 -12.11
C LEU A 118 -11.51 -20.78 -12.19
N LEU A 119 -10.89 -21.11 -11.05
CA LEU A 119 -9.85 -22.12 -10.97
C LEU A 119 -10.37 -23.51 -11.33
N GLU A 120 -11.57 -23.88 -10.90
CA GLU A 120 -12.21 -25.16 -11.23
C GLU A 120 -12.65 -25.21 -12.71
N GLU A 121 -13.24 -24.13 -13.22
CA GLU A 121 -13.74 -24.04 -14.60
C GLU A 121 -12.61 -24.00 -15.64
N ARG A 122 -11.54 -23.26 -15.36
CA ARG A 122 -10.51 -22.88 -16.34
C ARG A 122 -9.13 -23.44 -16.02
N GLY A 123 -8.90 -23.91 -14.80
CA GLY A 123 -7.59 -24.36 -14.33
C GLY A 123 -6.64 -23.21 -13.98
N PRO A 124 -5.49 -23.53 -13.36
CA PRO A 124 -4.49 -22.53 -12.93
C PRO A 124 -3.84 -21.79 -14.11
N ASP A 125 -3.79 -22.43 -15.29
CA ASP A 125 -3.26 -21.86 -16.53
C ASP A 125 -4.38 -21.37 -17.47
N GLY A 126 -5.61 -21.28 -16.97
CA GLY A 126 -6.78 -20.82 -17.73
C GLY A 126 -6.73 -19.32 -18.02
N GLU A 127 -7.51 -18.90 -19.02
CA GLU A 127 -7.66 -17.47 -19.35
C GLU A 127 -8.60 -16.77 -18.36
N TRP A 128 -8.05 -16.16 -17.32
CA TRP A 128 -8.73 -15.30 -16.35
C TRP A 128 -7.73 -14.32 -15.73
N ARG A 129 -8.23 -13.21 -15.20
CA ARG A 129 -7.45 -12.08 -14.69
C ARG A 129 -7.84 -11.76 -13.27
N ALA A 130 -7.02 -10.95 -12.60
CA ALA A 130 -7.28 -10.51 -11.24
C ALA A 130 -8.60 -9.73 -11.08
N GLU A 131 -9.03 -9.07 -12.15
CA GLU A 131 -10.29 -8.34 -12.25
C GLU A 131 -11.52 -9.27 -12.21
N ASP A 132 -11.38 -10.53 -12.63
CA ASP A 132 -12.51 -11.47 -12.74
C ASP A 132 -13.00 -11.99 -11.38
N TYR A 133 -12.22 -11.76 -10.31
CA TYR A 133 -12.50 -12.18 -8.94
C TYR A 133 -12.33 -11.04 -7.93
N MET A 134 -12.60 -9.80 -8.35
CA MET A 134 -12.70 -8.67 -7.42
C MET A 134 -13.78 -8.92 -6.38
N GLY A 135 -13.43 -8.79 -5.11
CA GLY A 135 -14.37 -8.79 -4.01
C GLY A 135 -15.25 -7.54 -4.00
N PRO A 136 -16.08 -7.38 -2.95
CA PRO A 136 -16.83 -6.16 -2.72
C PRO A 136 -15.94 -4.92 -2.70
N ALA A 137 -16.56 -3.77 -2.91
CA ALA A 137 -15.87 -2.48 -2.78
C ALA A 137 -15.16 -2.40 -1.43
N THR A 138 -13.93 -1.89 -1.46
CA THR A 138 -13.12 -1.62 -0.28
C THR A 138 -13.95 -0.82 0.73
N PRO A 139 -14.12 -1.32 1.97
CA PRO A 139 -14.90 -0.62 2.97
C PRO A 139 -14.36 0.78 3.24
N GLU A 140 -15.25 1.75 3.49
CA GLU A 140 -14.87 3.15 3.68
C GLU A 140 -13.84 3.33 4.80
N TRP A 141 -13.96 2.61 5.92
CA TRP A 141 -12.98 2.66 7.01
C TRP A 141 -11.57 2.21 6.60
N ALA A 142 -11.44 1.44 5.52
CA ALA A 142 -10.18 0.97 4.95
C ALA A 142 -9.60 1.94 3.91
N THR A 143 -10.41 2.82 3.32
CA THR A 143 -9.94 3.72 2.27
C THR A 143 -9.04 4.82 2.84
N TRP A 144 -8.26 5.44 1.95
CA TRP A 144 -7.36 6.53 2.27
C TRP A 144 -8.04 7.67 3.08
N GLY A 145 -7.39 8.09 4.16
CA GLY A 145 -7.86 9.15 5.07
C GLY A 145 -8.68 8.68 6.27
N ASN A 146 -8.98 7.38 6.38
CA ASN A 146 -9.80 6.80 7.46
C ASN A 146 -9.01 5.96 8.49
N GLY A 147 -7.69 5.84 8.33
CA GLY A 147 -6.78 5.15 9.25
C GLY A 147 -6.76 3.62 9.13
N GLY A 148 -7.76 3.01 8.49
CA GLY A 148 -7.71 1.62 8.07
C GLY A 148 -8.06 0.56 9.10
N PHE A 149 -8.36 0.96 10.33
CA PHE A 149 -8.64 0.02 11.41
C PHE A 149 -10.11 -0.43 11.32
N ASP A 150 -10.35 -1.74 11.35
CA ASP A 150 -11.71 -2.26 11.28
C ASP A 150 -12.50 -1.78 12.51
N PRO A 151 -13.66 -1.11 12.35
CA PRO A 151 -14.44 -0.60 13.47
C PRO A 151 -15.04 -1.71 14.35
N ARG A 152 -14.97 -2.97 13.92
CA ARG A 152 -15.40 -4.15 14.70
C ARG A 152 -14.30 -4.69 15.60
N ASP A 153 -13.05 -4.31 15.38
CA ASP A 153 -11.93 -4.76 16.18
C ASP A 153 -11.78 -3.89 17.43
N ASP A 154 -11.66 -4.53 18.59
CA ASP A 154 -11.35 -3.86 19.84
C ASP A 154 -9.83 -3.63 19.93
N ARG A 155 -9.45 -2.39 20.25
CA ARG A 155 -8.07 -2.13 20.67
C ARG A 155 -7.85 -2.79 22.02
N VAL A 156 -6.86 -3.67 22.08
CA VAL A 156 -6.37 -4.22 23.35
C VAL A 156 -5.26 -3.31 23.86
N ASP A 157 -5.45 -2.80 25.08
CA ASP A 157 -4.50 -1.93 25.79
C ASP A 157 -3.31 -2.73 26.38
#